data_AF-A0AAD6A4B7-F1
#
_entry.id   AF-A0AAD6A4B7-F1
#
_cell.length_a   1.000
_cell.length_b   1.000
_cell.length_c   1.000
_cell.angle_alpha   90.00
_cell.angle_beta   90.00
_cell.angle_gamma   90.00
#
_symmetry.space_group_name_H-M   'P 1'
#
loop_
_entity.id
_entity.type
_entity.pdbx_description
1 polymer ?
#
loop_
_entity_poly.entity_id
_entity_poly.type
_entity_poly.pdbx_seq_one_letter_code
_entity_poly.pdbx_strand_id
1 'polypeptide(L)'
;MVDGFPYEVPEEYSSVPLLKGRATVDMKVKIKDNPNLQDCVFRIVLDGYNAPVTAGNFLDLVERHFYDGMEIQRADGFVVQMGDPEGPAEGFVDPSTGKTRTIPLEIMVSGDTAPVYGETLEELGRYKAQTKLPFNAFGTMAMARDEFDNNSASSQVFWLLKESELTPSNANILDGRYAVFGYVVQNEDYLADLKVGDVVESIQVVNGVENLANPSYKIVG
;
A
#
# COMPACT_ATOMS: atom_id res chain seq x y z
N MET A 1 -3.56 -4.71 27.38
CA MET A 1 -3.78 -3.57 26.46
C MET A 1 -2.43 -2.89 26.31
N VAL A 2 -1.96 -2.66 25.09
CA VAL A 2 -0.77 -1.84 24.86
C VAL A 2 -1.28 -0.41 24.87
N ASP A 3 -0.87 0.37 25.87
CA ASP A 3 -1.22 1.78 25.99
C ASP A 3 -0.42 2.58 24.96
N GLY A 4 -1.03 2.85 23.80
CA GLY A 4 -0.46 3.67 22.73
C GLY A 4 0.17 2.90 21.57
N PHE A 5 0.54 3.65 20.53
CA PHE A 5 1.23 3.12 19.36
C PHE A 5 2.65 2.66 19.75
N PRO A 6 3.14 1.51 19.25
CA PRO A 6 4.26 0.79 19.88
C PRO A 6 5.64 1.42 19.72
N TYR A 7 5.79 2.46 18.90
CA TYR A 7 7.05 3.19 18.67
C TYR A 7 6.77 4.61 18.18
N GLU A 8 7.79 5.46 18.16
CA GLU A 8 7.72 6.79 17.57
C GLU A 8 8.19 6.74 16.11
N VAL A 9 7.42 7.38 15.22
CA VAL A 9 7.80 7.58 13.82
C VAL A 9 8.82 8.73 13.76
N PRO A 10 9.89 8.66 12.94
CA PRO A 10 10.87 9.72 12.81
C PRO A 10 10.25 11.11 12.59
N GLU A 11 10.86 12.15 13.17
CA GLU A 11 10.35 13.54 13.14
C GLU A 11 10.12 14.04 11.71
N GLU A 12 10.98 13.63 10.77
CA GLU A 12 10.85 13.94 9.34
C GLU A 12 9.55 13.45 8.70
N TYR A 13 8.93 12.39 9.22
CA TYR A 13 7.64 11.85 8.77
C TYR A 13 6.50 12.16 9.75
N SER A 14 6.76 12.93 10.80
CA SER A 14 5.74 13.25 11.82
C SER A 14 4.62 14.15 11.31
N SER A 15 4.81 14.82 10.17
CA SER A 15 3.87 15.76 9.56
C SER A 15 3.04 15.18 8.41
N VAL A 16 3.41 14.00 7.90
CA VAL A 16 2.63 13.30 6.87
C VAL A 16 1.50 12.47 7.51
N PRO A 17 0.49 12.03 6.73
CA PRO A 17 -0.55 11.15 7.25
C PRO A 17 0.03 9.83 7.77
N LEU A 18 -0.34 9.44 8.99
CA LEU A 18 0.15 8.23 9.66
C LEU A 18 -1.01 7.37 10.12
N LEU A 19 -1.00 6.07 9.80
CA LEU A 19 -1.96 5.13 10.35
C LEU A 19 -1.42 4.54 11.67
N LYS A 20 -1.89 5.04 12.81
CA LYS A 20 -1.47 4.60 14.14
C LYS A 20 -2.31 3.43 14.67
N GLY A 21 -2.42 2.37 13.89
CA GLY A 21 -3.21 1.19 14.22
C GLY A 21 -3.54 0.38 12.98
N ARG A 22 -4.76 -0.15 12.90
CA ARG A 22 -5.28 -0.81 11.71
C ARG A 22 -6.50 -0.09 11.18
N ALA A 23 -6.70 -0.19 9.88
CA ALA A 23 -7.91 0.25 9.21
C ALA A 23 -8.39 -0.82 8.25
N THR A 24 -9.67 -0.80 7.92
CA THR A 24 -10.26 -1.70 6.92
C THR A 24 -10.93 -0.84 5.86
N VAL A 25 -10.68 -1.16 4.60
CA VAL A 25 -11.31 -0.52 3.45
C VAL A 25 -12.03 -1.55 2.58
N ASP A 26 -13.10 -1.12 1.93
CA ASP A 26 -13.77 -1.86 0.88
C ASP A 26 -13.45 -1.19 -0.46
N MET A 27 -12.82 -1.94 -1.37
CA MET A 27 -12.54 -1.52 -2.73
C MET A 27 -13.55 -2.18 -3.67
N LYS A 28 -14.44 -1.37 -4.26
CA LYS A 28 -15.39 -1.83 -5.27
C LYS A 28 -14.79 -1.67 -6.65
N VAL A 29 -14.71 -2.76 -7.40
CA VAL A 29 -14.17 -2.78 -8.77
C VAL A 29 -15.26 -3.25 -9.73
N LYS A 30 -15.40 -2.53 -10.83
CA LYS A 30 -16.19 -2.92 -11.99
C LYS A 30 -15.32 -3.69 -12.97
N ILE A 31 -15.71 -4.92 -13.23
CA ILE A 31 -14.99 -5.85 -14.09
C ILE A 31 -15.62 -5.80 -15.48
N LYS A 32 -14.85 -5.34 -16.46
CA LYS A 32 -15.28 -5.24 -17.85
C LYS A 32 -15.19 -6.61 -18.52
N ASP A 33 -16.08 -6.83 -19.50
CA ASP A 33 -16.05 -7.98 -20.41
C ASP A 33 -16.02 -9.36 -19.74
N ASN A 34 -16.59 -9.49 -18.54
CA ASN A 34 -16.75 -10.77 -17.85
C ASN A 34 -18.25 -11.12 -17.71
N PRO A 35 -18.73 -12.20 -18.36
CA PRO A 35 -20.15 -12.56 -18.33
C PRO A 35 -20.61 -13.10 -16.97
N ASN A 36 -19.68 -13.54 -16.11
CA ASN A 36 -19.98 -14.19 -14.84
C ASN A 36 -19.79 -13.26 -13.63
N LEU A 37 -19.06 -12.16 -13.78
CA LEU A 37 -18.73 -11.24 -12.69
C LEU A 37 -18.64 -9.81 -13.24
N GLN A 38 -19.60 -8.96 -12.88
CA GLN A 38 -19.66 -7.57 -13.38
C GLN A 38 -19.07 -6.56 -12.39
N ASP A 39 -19.19 -6.84 -11.10
CA ASP A 39 -18.56 -6.09 -10.03
C ASP A 39 -18.08 -7.04 -8.93
N CYS A 40 -17.09 -6.57 -8.17
CA CYS A 40 -16.56 -7.27 -7.00
C CYS A 40 -16.17 -6.25 -5.93
N VAL A 41 -16.33 -6.62 -4.66
CA VAL A 41 -15.89 -5.81 -3.51
C VAL A 41 -14.78 -6.57 -2.79
N PHE A 42 -13.58 -6.00 -2.78
CA PHE A 42 -12.43 -6.53 -2.05
C PHE A 42 -12.34 -5.85 -0.69
N ARG A 43 -12.32 -6.64 0.39
CA ARG A 43 -12.07 -6.11 1.74
C ARG A 43 -10.58 -6.18 2.03
N ILE A 44 -9.98 -5.05 2.38
CA ILE A 44 -8.55 -4.92 2.60
C ILE A 44 -8.31 -4.43 4.02
N VAL A 45 -7.44 -5.12 4.76
CA VAL A 45 -6.96 -4.68 6.08
C VAL A 45 -5.59 -4.03 5.91
N LEU A 46 -5.47 -2.79 6.39
CA LEU A 46 -4.24 -2.01 6.41
C LEU A 46 -3.56 -2.15 7.76
N ASP A 47 -2.24 -2.39 7.77
CA ASP A 47 -1.46 -2.63 8.97
C ASP A 47 -0.46 -1.50 9.28
N GLY A 48 -0.99 -0.43 9.87
CA GLY A 48 -0.21 0.71 10.33
C GLY A 48 0.71 0.39 11.51
N TYR A 49 0.61 -0.76 12.19
CA TYR A 49 1.60 -1.13 13.20
C TYR A 49 2.97 -1.47 12.62
N ASN A 50 3.02 -1.91 11.37
CA ASN A 50 4.26 -2.30 10.70
C ASN A 50 4.62 -1.34 9.56
N ALA A 51 3.63 -0.65 8.98
CA ALA A 51 3.83 0.33 7.92
C ALA A 51 2.98 1.61 8.14
N PRO A 52 3.20 2.38 9.23
CA PRO A 52 2.37 3.53 9.57
C PRO A 52 2.38 4.64 8.53
N VAL A 53 3.53 4.94 7.92
CA VAL A 53 3.64 6.01 6.92
C VAL A 53 2.95 5.58 5.63
N THR A 54 3.23 4.35 5.19
CA THR A 54 2.70 3.82 3.92
C THR A 54 1.19 3.62 3.98
N ALA A 55 0.69 2.99 5.05
CA ALA A 55 -0.74 2.78 5.25
C ALA A 55 -1.49 4.09 5.53
N GLY A 56 -0.86 5.03 6.25
CA GLY A 56 -1.41 6.36 6.50
C GLY A 56 -1.60 7.16 5.22
N ASN A 57 -0.59 7.16 4.35
CA ASN A 57 -0.68 7.79 3.04
C ASN A 57 -1.80 7.19 2.19
N PHE A 58 -1.87 5.86 2.07
CA PHE A 58 -2.94 5.21 1.31
C PHE A 58 -4.33 5.56 1.85
N LEU A 59 -4.53 5.49 3.17
CA LEU A 59 -5.83 5.80 3.79
C LEU A 59 -6.22 7.27 3.62
N ASP A 60 -5.27 8.20 3.68
CA ASP A 60 -5.51 9.62 3.38
C ASP A 60 -5.93 9.85 1.93
N LEU A 61 -5.35 9.13 0.96
CA LEU A 61 -5.74 9.19 -0.44
C LEU A 61 -7.13 8.58 -0.70
N VAL A 62 -7.47 7.51 0.02
CA VAL A 62 -8.84 6.94 0.01
C VAL A 62 -9.86 7.98 0.49
N GLU A 63 -9.61 8.64 1.62
CA GLU A 63 -10.49 9.68 2.17
C GLU A 63 -10.61 10.92 1.25
N ARG A 64 -9.63 11.12 0.35
CA ARG A 64 -9.66 12.16 -0.69
C ARG A 64 -10.39 11.74 -1.96
N HIS A 65 -10.92 10.52 -2.02
CA HIS A 65 -11.50 9.93 -3.24
C HIS A 65 -10.50 9.88 -4.41
N PHE A 66 -9.19 9.84 -4.12
CA PHE A 66 -8.16 9.89 -5.16
C PHE A 66 -8.26 8.69 -6.12
N TYR A 67 -8.58 7.52 -5.58
CA TYR A 67 -8.62 6.27 -6.33
C TYR A 67 -9.93 6.02 -7.07
N ASP A 68 -10.96 6.83 -6.81
CA ASP A 68 -12.30 6.62 -7.34
C ASP A 68 -12.33 6.90 -8.85
N GLY A 69 -12.81 5.92 -9.62
CA GLY A 69 -12.86 5.96 -11.07
C GLY A 69 -11.55 5.62 -11.78
N MET A 70 -10.47 5.31 -11.06
CA MET A 70 -9.19 4.94 -11.68
C MET A 70 -9.26 3.56 -12.33
N GLU A 71 -8.56 3.41 -13.46
CA GLU A 71 -8.43 2.11 -14.12
C GLU A 71 -7.26 1.30 -13.54
N ILE A 72 -7.38 -0.02 -13.59
CA ILE A 72 -6.25 -0.94 -13.38
C ILE A 72 -5.28 -0.77 -14.55
N GLN A 73 -4.04 -0.33 -14.26
CA GLN A 73 -3.04 -0.07 -15.30
C GLN A 73 -2.24 -1.32 -15.70
N ARG A 74 -2.08 -2.28 -14.78
CA ARG A 74 -1.32 -3.52 -15.05
C ARG A 74 -2.02 -4.71 -14.41
N ALA A 75 -2.19 -5.77 -15.18
CA ALA A 75 -2.66 -7.08 -14.72
C ALA A 75 -1.99 -8.16 -15.58
N ASP A 76 -0.90 -8.75 -15.10
CA ASP A 76 -0.07 -9.70 -15.87
C ASP A 76 -0.06 -11.12 -15.30
N GLY A 77 -0.99 -11.42 -14.39
CA GLY A 77 -1.13 -12.72 -13.72
C GLY A 77 -0.17 -12.93 -12.55
N PHE A 78 0.82 -12.05 -12.37
CA PHE A 78 1.67 -12.01 -11.18
C PHE A 78 1.29 -10.84 -10.27
N VAL A 79 0.98 -9.70 -10.88
CA VAL A 79 0.69 -8.46 -10.19
C VAL A 79 -0.54 -7.80 -10.80
N VAL A 80 -1.37 -7.21 -9.94
CA VAL A 80 -2.36 -6.19 -10.32
C VAL A 80 -1.89 -4.86 -9.74
N GLN A 81 -1.75 -3.83 -10.57
CA GLN A 81 -1.29 -2.51 -10.15
C GLN A 81 -2.30 -1.45 -10.55
N MET A 82 -2.52 -0.51 -9.62
CA MET A 82 -3.39 0.65 -9.80
C MET A 82 -2.75 1.93 -9.22
N GLY A 83 -3.45 3.07 -9.33
CA GLY A 83 -3.13 4.29 -8.58
C GLY A 83 -2.17 5.25 -9.29
N ASP A 84 -1.92 5.02 -10.59
CA ASP A 84 -1.22 5.97 -11.46
C ASP A 84 -2.20 7.05 -11.97
N PRO A 85 -1.99 8.33 -11.65
CA PRO A 85 -2.89 9.40 -12.09
C PRO A 85 -2.78 9.69 -13.58
N GLU A 86 -3.86 10.16 -14.20
CA GLU A 86 -3.80 10.61 -15.59
C GLU A 86 -2.95 11.88 -15.75
N GLY A 87 -2.18 11.94 -16.84
CA GLY A 87 -1.40 13.13 -17.21
C GLY A 87 0.10 13.01 -16.86
N PRO A 88 0.82 14.13 -16.71
CA PRO A 88 2.26 14.13 -16.46
C PRO A 88 2.62 13.90 -14.98
N ALA A 89 1.63 13.71 -14.11
CA ALA A 89 1.88 13.46 -12.70
C ALA A 89 2.34 12.00 -12.52
N GLU A 90 3.44 11.80 -11.79
CA GLU A 90 3.98 10.47 -11.49
C GLU A 90 3.44 9.92 -10.14
N GLY A 91 2.43 10.57 -9.58
CA GLY A 91 1.87 10.24 -8.27
C GLY A 91 0.91 11.32 -7.75
N PHE A 92 0.51 11.21 -6.49
CA PHE A 92 -0.39 12.19 -5.88
C PHE A 92 0.29 13.56 -5.76
N VAL A 93 -0.27 14.57 -6.42
CA VAL A 93 0.15 15.97 -6.28
C VAL A 93 -0.66 16.62 -5.17
N ASP A 94 0.01 17.09 -4.13
CA ASP A 94 -0.64 17.77 -3.02
C ASP A 94 -1.20 19.13 -3.46
N PRO A 95 -2.52 19.36 -3.42
CA PRO A 95 -3.12 20.60 -3.88
C PRO A 95 -2.64 21.85 -3.12
N SER A 96 -2.17 21.69 -1.88
CA SER A 96 -1.71 22.80 -1.05
C SER A 96 -0.30 23.28 -1.43
N THR A 97 0.56 22.37 -1.91
CA THR A 97 1.95 22.69 -2.25
C THR A 97 2.21 22.69 -3.76
N GLY A 98 1.33 22.07 -4.54
CA GLY A 98 1.52 21.83 -5.98
C GLY A 98 2.66 20.86 -6.30
N LYS A 99 3.14 20.10 -5.30
CA LYS A 99 4.24 19.13 -5.45
C LYS A 99 3.74 17.72 -5.26
N THR A 100 4.38 16.77 -5.94
CA THR A 100 4.17 15.34 -5.70
C THR A 100 4.52 15.01 -4.25
N ARG A 101 3.59 14.37 -3.55
CA ARG A 101 3.86 13.81 -2.23
C ARG A 101 4.56 12.47 -2.41
N THR A 102 5.75 12.36 -1.83
CA THR A 102 6.46 11.09 -1.77
C THR A 102 6.60 10.62 -0.32
N ILE A 103 6.71 9.31 -0.15
CA ILE A 103 6.90 8.63 1.13
C ILE A 103 8.12 7.70 1.04
N PRO A 104 8.81 7.48 2.17
CA PRO A 104 9.95 6.57 2.21
C PRO A 104 9.56 5.11 2.05
N LEU A 105 10.49 4.28 1.58
CA LEU A 105 10.43 2.84 1.78
C LEU A 105 10.36 2.56 3.28
N GLU A 106 9.41 1.72 3.69
CA GLU A 106 9.18 1.40 5.10
C GLU A 106 9.13 -0.12 5.25
N ILE A 107 10.08 -0.68 6.01
CA ILE A 107 10.21 -2.13 6.18
C ILE A 107 10.35 -2.47 7.66
N MET A 108 9.38 -3.21 8.19
CA MET A 108 9.45 -3.76 9.54
C MET A 108 10.09 -5.15 9.52
N VAL A 109 11.20 -5.32 10.24
CA VAL A 109 11.89 -6.60 10.37
C VAL A 109 11.46 -7.33 11.65
N SER A 110 11.36 -8.65 11.57
CA SER A 110 11.11 -9.51 12.73
C SER A 110 12.25 -9.40 13.75
N GLY A 111 11.90 -9.01 14.97
CA GLY A 111 12.87 -8.76 16.05
C GLY A 111 13.17 -7.28 16.29
N ASP A 112 12.88 -6.41 15.31
CA ASP A 112 13.08 -4.97 15.47
C ASP A 112 11.91 -4.34 16.25
N THR A 113 12.20 -3.22 16.91
CA THR A 113 11.24 -2.46 17.71
C THR A 113 10.51 -1.37 16.92
N ALA A 114 11.07 -0.96 15.78
CA ALA A 114 10.50 0.03 14.85
C ALA A 114 10.91 -0.32 13.41
N PRO A 115 10.16 0.14 12.39
CA PRO A 115 10.52 -0.08 10.99
C PRO A 115 11.76 0.71 10.58
N VAL A 116 12.44 0.19 9.56
CA VAL A 116 13.51 0.91 8.86
C VAL A 116 12.90 1.75 7.74
N TYR A 117 13.46 2.94 7.54
CA TYR A 117 13.00 3.90 6.54
C TYR A 117 14.08 4.18 5.49
N GLY A 118 13.68 4.28 4.22
CA GLY A 118 14.51 4.76 3.10
C GLY A 118 15.63 3.83 2.63
N GLU A 119 15.79 2.66 3.25
CA GLU A 119 16.83 1.69 2.92
C GLU A 119 16.23 0.29 2.72
N THR A 120 16.71 -0.41 1.70
CA THR A 120 16.39 -1.82 1.47
C THR A 120 17.16 -2.72 2.45
N LEU A 121 16.67 -3.94 2.67
CA LEU A 121 17.41 -4.90 3.50
C LEU A 121 18.77 -5.30 2.89
N GLU A 122 18.91 -5.18 1.57
CA GLU A 122 20.15 -5.42 0.85
C GLU A 122 21.20 -4.35 1.16
N GLU A 123 20.83 -3.07 1.12
CA GLU A 123 21.72 -1.95 1.46
C GLU A 123 22.18 -2.01 2.92
N LEU A 124 21.31 -2.45 3.83
CA LEU A 124 21.63 -2.68 5.23
C LEU A 124 22.48 -3.94 5.49
N GLY A 125 22.75 -4.75 4.45
CA GLY A 125 23.45 -6.03 4.59
C GLY A 125 22.64 -7.12 5.32
N ARG A 126 21.32 -6.96 5.43
CA ARG A 126 20.39 -7.85 6.16
C ARG A 126 19.70 -8.88 5.26
N TYR A 127 20.46 -9.55 4.39
CA TYR A 127 19.93 -10.51 3.38
C TYR A 127 19.09 -11.68 3.90
N LYS A 128 19.24 -12.04 5.19
CA LYS A 128 18.52 -13.15 5.83
C LYS A 128 17.44 -12.68 6.82
N ALA A 129 17.26 -11.37 6.95
CA ALA A 129 16.23 -10.83 7.82
C ALA A 129 14.84 -11.17 7.27
N GLN A 130 13.94 -11.57 8.15
CA GLN A 130 12.55 -11.83 7.80
C GLN A 130 11.73 -10.59 8.10
N THR A 131 10.97 -10.10 7.12
CA THR A 131 10.03 -8.99 7.33
C THR A 131 8.85 -9.47 8.20
N LYS A 132 8.26 -8.57 8.98
CA LYS A 132 7.00 -8.87 9.69
C LYS A 132 5.81 -8.97 8.74
N LEU A 133 5.89 -8.24 7.62
CA LEU A 133 4.92 -8.27 6.53
C LEU A 133 5.59 -8.86 5.27
N PRO A 134 5.62 -10.19 5.12
CA PRO A 134 6.21 -10.83 3.94
C PRO A 134 5.24 -10.89 2.76
N PHE A 135 5.79 -10.96 1.54
CA PHE A 135 5.08 -11.25 0.29
C PHE A 135 4.78 -12.76 0.12
N ASN A 136 4.28 -13.41 1.17
CA ASN A 136 4.05 -14.85 1.16
C ASN A 136 2.59 -15.24 0.92
N ALA A 137 1.68 -14.27 0.82
CA ALA A 137 0.26 -14.52 0.68
C ALA A 137 -0.28 -13.91 -0.62
N PHE A 138 -1.19 -14.65 -1.26
CA PHE A 138 -2.05 -14.13 -2.30
C PHE A 138 -2.85 -12.93 -1.74
N GLY A 139 -2.94 -11.83 -2.49
CA GLY A 139 -3.63 -10.62 -2.04
C GLY A 139 -2.81 -9.72 -1.09
N THR A 140 -1.50 -9.99 -0.93
CA THR A 140 -0.58 -9.06 -0.27
C THR A 140 -0.52 -7.75 -1.07
N MET A 141 -0.73 -6.63 -0.38
CA MET A 141 -0.76 -5.29 -0.94
C MET A 141 0.48 -4.50 -0.55
N ALA A 142 1.13 -3.91 -1.53
CA ALA A 142 2.34 -3.11 -1.35
C ALA A 142 2.32 -1.83 -2.20
N MET A 143 3.16 -0.88 -1.80
CA MET A 143 3.30 0.41 -2.47
C MET A 143 4.36 0.30 -3.58
N ALA A 144 4.03 0.78 -4.78
CA ALA A 144 4.98 0.87 -5.87
C ALA A 144 5.91 2.09 -5.68
N ARG A 145 7.11 1.98 -6.25
CA ARG A 145 8.16 3.00 -6.22
C ARG A 145 9.05 2.89 -7.45
N ASP A 146 9.83 3.94 -7.73
CA ASP A 146 10.96 3.88 -8.65
C ASP A 146 12.00 2.87 -8.15
N GLU A 147 12.60 2.11 -9.06
CA GLU A 147 13.60 1.09 -8.77
C GLU A 147 14.84 1.67 -8.07
N PHE A 148 15.27 2.85 -8.48
CA PHE A 148 16.52 3.49 -8.05
C PHE A 148 16.34 4.56 -6.98
N ASP A 149 15.10 4.85 -6.57
CA ASP A 149 14.80 5.78 -5.48
C ASP A 149 13.86 5.13 -4.46
N ASN A 150 14.42 4.78 -3.30
CA ASN A 150 13.68 4.19 -2.19
C ASN A 150 12.61 5.14 -1.62
N ASN A 151 12.70 6.45 -1.84
CA ASN A 151 11.81 7.46 -1.25
C ASN A 151 10.87 8.10 -2.29
N SER A 152 10.63 7.40 -3.41
CA SER A 152 9.80 7.87 -4.53
C SER A 152 8.35 7.41 -4.48
N ALA A 153 8.00 6.49 -3.57
CA ALA A 153 6.64 5.96 -3.46
C ALA A 153 5.63 7.10 -3.24
N SER A 154 4.46 7.02 -3.89
CA SER A 154 3.44 8.08 -3.83
C SER A 154 2.03 7.51 -3.72
N SER A 155 1.39 7.18 -4.85
CA SER A 155 -0.02 6.76 -4.87
C SER A 155 -0.24 5.38 -5.48
N GLN A 156 0.70 4.87 -6.25
CA GLN A 156 0.58 3.62 -6.98
C GLN A 156 0.71 2.43 -6.02
N VAL A 157 -0.23 1.50 -6.09
CA VAL A 157 -0.29 0.31 -5.25
C VAL A 157 -0.41 -0.93 -6.10
N PHE A 158 0.06 -2.05 -5.60
CA PHE A 158 -0.06 -3.32 -6.28
C PHE A 158 -0.36 -4.48 -5.34
N TRP A 159 -1.06 -5.47 -5.89
CA TRP A 159 -1.36 -6.75 -5.24
C TRP A 159 -0.61 -7.87 -5.91
N LEU A 160 -0.11 -8.78 -5.07
CA LEU A 160 0.54 -9.99 -5.54
C LEU A 160 -0.49 -11.11 -5.74
N LEU A 161 -0.54 -11.68 -6.96
CA LEU A 161 -1.46 -12.76 -7.36
C LEU A 161 -0.84 -14.16 -7.28
N LYS A 162 0.44 -14.27 -6.92
CA LYS A 162 1.15 -15.54 -6.88
C LYS A 162 2.15 -15.52 -5.74
N GLU A 163 2.35 -16.66 -5.08
CA GLU A 163 3.50 -16.83 -4.20
C GLU A 163 4.77 -16.44 -4.97
N SER A 164 5.53 -15.49 -4.44
CA SER A 164 6.73 -15.02 -5.12
C SER A 164 7.74 -16.15 -5.22
N GLU A 165 8.56 -16.10 -6.27
CA GLU A 165 9.65 -17.05 -6.43
C GLU A 165 10.62 -16.94 -5.25
N LEU A 166 10.82 -18.07 -4.59
CA LEU A 166 11.73 -18.18 -3.46
C LEU A 166 13.16 -18.38 -3.99
N THR A 167 14.11 -17.63 -3.45
CA THR A 167 15.54 -17.91 -3.62
C THR A 167 15.89 -19.30 -3.07
N PRO A 168 17.05 -19.90 -3.41
CA PRO A 168 17.51 -21.16 -2.82
C PRO A 168 17.61 -21.15 -1.29
N SER A 169 17.70 -19.96 -0.69
CA SER A 169 17.65 -19.73 0.77
C SER A 169 16.23 -19.62 1.34
N ASN A 170 15.19 -19.90 0.54
CA ASN A 170 13.78 -19.78 0.89
C ASN A 170 13.36 -18.34 1.24
N ALA A 171 14.07 -17.33 0.71
CA ALA A 171 13.77 -15.91 0.89
C ALA A 171 13.10 -15.35 -0.38
N ASN A 172 12.05 -14.56 -0.19
CA ASN A 172 11.32 -13.91 -1.27
C ASN A 172 12.12 -12.73 -1.84
N ILE A 173 12.15 -12.58 -3.16
CA ILE A 173 12.90 -11.52 -3.85
C ILE A 173 12.29 -10.13 -3.62
N LEU A 174 10.98 -10.05 -3.35
CA LEU A 174 10.29 -8.78 -3.10
C LEU A 174 10.41 -8.32 -1.64
N ASP A 175 10.65 -9.26 -0.72
CA ASP A 175 10.81 -8.96 0.71
C ASP A 175 12.03 -8.08 0.91
N GLY A 176 11.83 -6.97 1.62
CA GLY A 176 12.89 -6.00 1.89
C GLY A 176 13.20 -5.03 0.74
N ARG A 177 12.40 -5.04 -0.34
CA ARG A 177 12.50 -4.08 -1.46
C ARG A 177 11.27 -3.19 -1.62
N TYR A 178 10.11 -3.62 -1.13
CA TYR A 178 8.85 -2.86 -1.16
C TYR A 178 8.22 -2.79 0.23
N ALA A 179 7.46 -1.72 0.47
CA ALA A 179 6.66 -1.56 1.68
C ALA A 179 5.33 -2.30 1.51
N VAL A 180 5.21 -3.46 2.17
CA VAL A 180 3.93 -4.15 2.34
C VAL A 180 3.18 -3.45 3.46
N PHE A 181 1.90 -3.14 3.24
CA PHE A 181 1.11 -2.39 4.21
C PHE A 181 -0.34 -2.85 4.34
N GLY A 182 -0.78 -3.84 3.56
CA GLY A 182 -2.12 -4.37 3.68
C GLY A 182 -2.30 -5.74 3.05
N TYR A 183 -3.46 -6.34 3.32
CA TYR A 183 -3.84 -7.65 2.80
C TYR A 183 -5.32 -7.64 2.43
N VAL A 184 -5.65 -8.22 1.28
CA VAL A 184 -7.03 -8.58 0.97
C VAL A 184 -7.44 -9.75 1.87
N VAL A 185 -8.59 -9.63 2.51
CA VAL A 185 -9.12 -10.62 3.47
C VAL A 185 -10.48 -11.18 3.06
N GLN A 186 -11.09 -10.65 1.99
CA GLN A 186 -12.31 -11.17 1.38
C GLN A 186 -12.26 -10.98 -0.13
N ASN A 187 -12.78 -11.96 -0.86
CA ASN A 187 -12.84 -11.99 -2.31
C ASN A 187 -11.46 -11.96 -3.00
N GLU A 188 -10.40 -12.38 -2.30
CA GLU A 188 -9.05 -12.42 -2.85
C GLU A 188 -8.99 -13.22 -4.16
N ASP A 189 -9.60 -14.40 -4.25
CA ASP A 189 -9.61 -15.24 -5.46
C ASP A 189 -9.99 -14.48 -6.75
N TYR A 190 -10.83 -13.45 -6.66
CA TYR A 190 -11.27 -12.64 -7.80
C TYR A 190 -10.24 -11.58 -8.24
N LEU A 191 -9.17 -11.36 -7.48
CA LEU A 191 -8.06 -10.49 -7.90
C LEU A 191 -7.41 -11.01 -9.19
N ALA A 192 -7.38 -12.33 -9.39
CA ALA A 192 -6.84 -12.94 -10.59
C ALA A 192 -7.72 -12.72 -11.84
N ASP A 193 -8.99 -12.36 -11.65
CA ASP A 193 -9.92 -12.06 -12.75
C ASP A 193 -9.81 -10.61 -13.25
N LEU A 194 -9.13 -9.74 -12.48
CA LEU A 194 -8.92 -8.34 -12.83
C LEU A 194 -8.04 -8.21 -14.08
N LYS A 195 -8.41 -7.27 -14.93
CA LYS A 195 -7.77 -6.99 -16.22
C LYS A 195 -7.43 -5.51 -16.34
N VAL A 196 -6.47 -5.20 -17.22
CA VAL A 196 -6.18 -3.82 -17.60
C VAL A 196 -7.45 -3.15 -18.13
N GLY A 197 -7.76 -1.98 -17.60
CA GLY A 197 -8.97 -1.23 -17.93
C GLY A 197 -10.18 -1.53 -17.05
N ASP A 198 -10.13 -2.51 -16.14
CA ASP A 198 -11.13 -2.61 -15.08
C ASP A 198 -11.10 -1.36 -14.20
N VAL A 199 -12.24 -0.97 -13.63
CA VAL A 199 -12.38 0.35 -12.99
C VAL A 199 -12.61 0.18 -11.50
N VAL A 200 -11.79 0.84 -10.69
CA VAL A 200 -12.04 1.01 -9.26
C VAL A 200 -13.17 2.02 -9.12
N GLU A 201 -14.40 1.57 -8.88
CA GLU A 201 -15.55 2.47 -8.76
C GLU A 201 -15.43 3.35 -7.52
N SER A 202 -14.97 2.76 -6.41
CA SER A 202 -14.69 3.49 -5.18
C SER A 202 -13.85 2.68 -4.21
N ILE A 203 -13.07 3.37 -3.37
CA ILE A 203 -12.50 2.78 -2.16
C ILE A 203 -13.08 3.51 -0.95
N GLN A 204 -13.61 2.78 0.03
CA GLN A 204 -14.27 3.37 1.20
C GLN A 204 -13.72 2.79 2.50
N VAL A 205 -13.50 3.65 3.50
CA VAL A 205 -13.10 3.21 4.83
C VAL A 205 -14.30 2.63 5.58
N VAL A 206 -14.15 1.38 6.03
CA VAL A 206 -15.18 0.65 6.79
C VAL A 206 -14.94 0.76 8.29
N ASN A 207 -13.67 0.77 8.72
CA ASN A 207 -13.29 0.84 10.12
C ASN A 207 -11.86 1.39 10.30
N GLY A 208 -11.58 1.99 11.46
CA GLY A 208 -10.22 2.40 11.85
C GLY A 208 -9.76 3.73 11.27
N VAL A 209 -10.68 4.55 10.75
CA VAL A 209 -10.38 5.92 10.29
C VAL A 209 -9.87 6.80 11.43
N GLU A 210 -10.32 6.54 12.66
CA GLU A 210 -9.89 7.22 13.89
C GLU A 210 -8.41 6.99 14.21
N ASN A 211 -7.80 5.95 13.65
CA ASN A 211 -6.37 5.68 13.80
C ASN A 211 -5.51 6.53 12.84
N LEU A 212 -6.13 7.24 11.89
CA LEU A 212 -5.43 8.14 10.98
C LEU A 212 -5.06 9.44 11.70
N ALA A 213 -3.76 9.63 11.93
CA ALA A 213 -3.19 10.87 12.44
C ALA A 213 -2.70 11.75 11.28
N ASN A 214 -2.71 13.07 11.49
CA ASN A 214 -2.27 14.08 10.53
C ASN A 214 -2.94 13.98 9.14
N PRO A 215 -4.28 13.80 9.05
CA PRO A 215 -4.94 13.73 7.75
C PRO A 215 -4.74 15.05 6.99
N SER A 216 -4.25 14.96 5.76
CA SER A 216 -3.97 16.13 4.94
C SER A 216 -5.26 16.71 4.34
N TYR A 217 -6.32 15.90 4.21
CA TYR A 217 -7.61 16.34 3.64
C TYR A 217 -8.39 17.31 4.53
N LYS A 218 -8.09 17.36 5.83
CA LYS A 218 -8.75 18.27 6.79
C LYS A 218 -8.13 19.66 6.83
N ILE A 219 -7.00 19.89 6.14
CA ILE A 219 -6.23 21.15 6.21
C ILE A 219 -6.82 22.24 5.29
N VAL A 220 -7.82 21.92 4.46
CA VAL A 220 -8.56 22.92 3.68
C VAL A 220 -9.71 23.48 4.53
N GLY A 221 -9.36 24.41 5.43
CA GLY A 221 -10.29 25.22 6.23
C GLY A 221 -9.87 26.68 6.22
#